data_AF-A0A842W738-F1
#
_entry.id   AF-A0A842W738-F1
#
_cell.length_a   1.000
_cell.length_b   1.000
_cell.length_c   1.000
_cell.angle_alpha   90.00
_cell.angle_beta   90.00
_cell.angle_gamma   90.00
#
_symmetry.space_group_name_H-M   'P 1'
#
loop_
_entity.id
_entity.type
_entity.pdbx_description
1 polymer ?
#
loop_
_entity_poly.entity_id
_entity_poly.type
_entity_poly.pdbx_seq_one_letter_code
_entity_poly.pdbx_strand_id
1 'polypeptide(L)'
;MTETDLIKEFIKVYSSAQIAIDSNDKTRAEKKYHGLLQVYNKIKDSNLDHSHKKIAYSQIQKVYKGVQGIDTRTSINKYAVFVAIFVIILSLAVLVRPTIFGLAVLEKGLYQNHAPIWTQDTKTISLDKTTTTIDLNQYFTDPDGDELTYLTKHQKGLMLSLSNNQLTITNDGAEGKIPLELIASDGRYIVKETITVNIN
;
A
#
# COMPACT_ATOMS: atom_id res chain seq x y z
N MET A 1 -52.79 -25.42 10.70
CA MET A 1 -51.92 -26.29 9.90
C MET A 1 -52.20 -27.72 10.31
N THR A 2 -52.38 -28.65 9.37
CA THR A 2 -52.70 -30.04 9.73
C THR A 2 -51.46 -30.79 10.18
N GLU A 3 -51.62 -31.92 10.87
CA GLU A 3 -50.50 -32.79 11.26
C GLU A 3 -49.73 -33.32 10.04
N THR A 4 -50.45 -33.62 8.97
CA THR A 4 -49.89 -33.99 7.68
C THR A 4 -49.01 -32.88 7.10
N ASP A 5 -49.40 -31.61 7.25
CA ASP A 5 -48.61 -30.48 6.79
C ASP A 5 -47.33 -30.30 7.63
N LEU A 6 -47.40 -30.52 8.95
CA LEU A 6 -46.22 -30.51 9.83
C LEU A 6 -45.20 -31.58 9.42
N ILE A 7 -45.66 -32.80 9.12
CA ILE A 7 -44.80 -33.88 8.66
C ILE A 7 -44.16 -33.54 7.31
N LYS A 8 -44.94 -33.01 6.36
CA LYS A 8 -44.42 -32.59 5.04
C LYS A 8 -43.38 -31.48 5.16
N GLU A 9 -43.63 -30.49 6.02
CA GLU A 9 -42.69 -29.41 6.30
C GLU A 9 -41.39 -29.96 6.90
N PHE A 10 -41.50 -30.89 7.86
CA PHE A 10 -40.34 -31.51 8.49
C PHE A 10 -39.47 -32.27 7.49
N ILE A 11 -40.10 -33.11 6.64
CA ILE A 11 -39.39 -33.85 5.60
C ILE A 11 -38.68 -32.89 4.63
N LYS A 12 -39.36 -31.82 4.20
CA LYS A 12 -38.78 -30.83 3.28
C LYS A 12 -37.54 -30.15 3.87
N VAL A 13 -37.61 -29.73 5.13
CA VAL A 13 -36.49 -29.06 5.80
C VAL A 13 -35.36 -30.05 6.08
N TYR A 14 -35.68 -31.29 6.47
CA TYR A 14 -34.71 -32.36 6.66
C TYR A 14 -33.92 -32.65 5.38
N SER A 15 -34.60 -32.88 4.25
CA SER A 15 -33.94 -33.14 2.97
C SER A 15 -33.07 -31.95 2.54
N SER A 16 -33.53 -30.72 2.78
CA SER A 16 -32.72 -29.53 2.51
C SER A 16 -31.47 -29.44 3.38
N ALA A 17 -31.53 -29.91 4.63
CA ALA A 17 -30.39 -29.97 5.52
C ALA A 17 -29.38 -31.04 5.06
N GLN A 18 -29.87 -32.22 4.66
CA GLN A 18 -29.02 -33.28 4.14
C GLN A 18 -28.28 -32.85 2.87
N ILE A 19 -28.95 -32.19 1.93
CA ILE A 19 -28.31 -31.65 0.72
C ILE A 19 -27.17 -30.68 1.07
N ALA A 20 -27.35 -29.83 2.09
CA ALA A 20 -26.31 -28.89 2.50
C ALA A 20 -25.11 -29.59 3.17
N ILE A 21 -25.38 -30.68 3.92
CA ILE A 21 -24.35 -31.54 4.51
C ILE A 21 -23.56 -32.24 3.41
N ASP A 22 -24.27 -32.87 2.45
CA ASP A 22 -23.66 -33.60 1.33
C ASP A 22 -22.82 -32.68 0.44
N SER A 23 -23.18 -31.39 0.37
CA SER A 23 -22.40 -30.37 -0.36
C SER A 23 -21.26 -29.74 0.46
N ASN A 24 -20.97 -30.20 1.68
CA ASN A 24 -20.01 -29.62 2.62
C ASN A 24 -20.21 -28.10 2.89
N ASP A 25 -21.44 -27.60 2.78
CA ASP A 25 -21.76 -26.19 3.03
C ASP A 25 -22.23 -26.02 4.48
N LYS A 26 -21.27 -25.85 5.40
CA LYS A 26 -21.56 -25.77 6.84
C LYS A 26 -22.56 -24.67 7.19
N THR A 27 -22.42 -23.48 6.61
CA THR A 27 -23.30 -22.34 6.88
C THR A 27 -24.74 -22.63 6.47
N ARG A 28 -24.96 -23.19 5.27
CA ARG A 28 -26.30 -23.59 4.85
C ARG A 28 -26.83 -24.74 5.69
N ALA A 29 -25.98 -25.70 6.06
CA ALA A 29 -26.37 -26.85 6.86
C ALA A 29 -26.82 -26.44 8.27
N GLU A 30 -26.09 -25.54 8.95
CA GLU A 30 -26.47 -24.94 10.24
C GLU A 30 -27.81 -24.19 10.13
N LYS A 31 -27.97 -23.35 9.10
CA LYS A 31 -29.22 -22.62 8.87
C LYS A 31 -30.42 -23.56 8.68
N LYS A 32 -30.25 -24.66 7.93
CA LYS A 32 -31.31 -25.65 7.72
C LYS A 32 -31.57 -26.48 8.99
N TYR A 33 -30.54 -26.80 9.77
CA TYR A 33 -30.69 -27.44 11.08
C TYR A 33 -31.54 -26.61 12.05
N HIS A 34 -31.32 -25.30 12.13
CA HIS A 34 -32.17 -24.40 12.92
C HIS A 34 -33.62 -24.42 12.45
N GLY A 35 -33.86 -24.36 11.14
CA GLY A 35 -35.20 -24.52 10.58
C GLY A 35 -35.84 -25.86 10.96
N LEU A 36 -35.06 -26.94 10.98
CA LEU A 36 -35.53 -28.28 11.34
C LEU A 36 -35.95 -28.35 12.81
N LEU A 37 -35.20 -27.71 13.72
CA LEU A 37 -35.56 -27.58 15.13
C LEU A 37 -36.87 -26.81 15.33
N GLN A 38 -37.09 -25.74 14.56
CA GLN A 38 -38.33 -24.96 14.62
C GLN A 38 -39.55 -25.81 14.24
N VAL A 39 -39.45 -26.61 13.17
CA VAL A 39 -40.54 -27.51 12.76
C VAL A 39 -40.73 -28.64 13.78
N TYR A 40 -39.64 -29.16 14.34
CA TYR A 40 -39.73 -30.18 15.40
C TYR A 40 -40.45 -29.69 16.65
N ASN A 41 -40.22 -28.45 17.09
CA ASN A 41 -40.95 -27.91 18.25
C ASN A 41 -42.46 -27.93 18.01
N LYS A 42 -42.90 -27.56 16.80
CA LYS A 42 -44.33 -27.67 16.42
C LYS A 42 -44.85 -29.12 16.41
N ILE A 43 -44.01 -30.09 16.00
CA ILE A 43 -44.34 -31.53 16.05
C ILE A 43 -44.40 -32.04 17.50
N LYS A 44 -43.50 -31.58 18.35
CA LYS A 44 -43.45 -31.97 19.77
C LYS A 44 -44.74 -31.59 20.49
N ASP A 45 -45.29 -30.42 20.17
CA ASP A 45 -46.49 -29.85 20.79
C ASP A 45 -47.81 -30.29 20.11
N SER A 46 -47.75 -31.05 19.01
CA SER A 46 -48.96 -31.53 18.31
C SER A 46 -49.52 -32.82 18.91
N ASN A 47 -50.70 -33.25 18.42
CA ASN A 47 -51.36 -34.50 18.84
C ASN A 47 -50.82 -35.74 18.11
N LEU A 48 -49.71 -35.60 17.36
CA LEU A 48 -49.05 -36.72 16.70
C LEU A 48 -48.64 -37.82 17.68
N ASP A 49 -48.78 -39.07 17.25
CA ASP A 49 -48.37 -40.22 18.05
C ASP A 49 -46.89 -40.14 18.47
N HIS A 50 -46.58 -40.70 19.64
CA HIS A 50 -45.25 -40.72 20.22
C HIS A 50 -44.19 -41.26 19.24
N SER A 51 -44.54 -42.22 18.39
CA SER A 51 -43.65 -42.81 17.38
C SER A 51 -43.15 -41.76 16.38
N HIS A 52 -44.04 -40.88 15.91
CA HIS A 52 -43.68 -39.81 14.97
C HIS A 52 -42.73 -38.80 15.61
N LYS A 53 -42.97 -38.43 16.87
CA LYS A 53 -42.09 -37.52 17.64
C LYS A 53 -40.71 -38.12 17.86
N LYS A 54 -40.63 -39.43 18.16
CA LYS A 54 -39.37 -40.17 18.32
C LYS A 54 -38.58 -40.25 17.01
N ILE A 55 -39.27 -40.52 15.89
CA ILE A 55 -38.65 -40.53 14.56
C ILE A 55 -38.07 -39.16 14.23
N ALA A 56 -38.84 -38.09 14.40
CA ALA A 56 -38.40 -36.73 14.13
C ALA A 56 -37.15 -36.37 14.96
N TYR A 57 -37.15 -36.71 16.25
CA TYR A 57 -35.99 -36.51 17.13
C TYR A 57 -34.73 -37.23 16.62
N SER A 58 -34.85 -38.50 16.22
CA SER A 58 -33.73 -39.27 15.67
C SER A 58 -33.15 -38.62 14.40
N GLN A 59 -33.99 -38.10 13.50
CA GLN A 59 -33.52 -37.43 12.29
C GLN A 59 -32.78 -36.11 12.61
N ILE A 60 -33.23 -35.36 13.62
CA ILE A 60 -32.52 -34.14 14.07
C ILE A 60 -31.13 -34.48 14.57
N GLN A 61 -30.97 -35.57 15.34
CA GLN A 61 -29.66 -36.00 15.81
C GLN A 61 -28.73 -36.39 14.66
N LYS A 62 -29.26 -37.03 13.60
CA LYS A 62 -28.48 -37.32 12.39
C LYS A 62 -28.00 -36.06 11.70
N VAL A 63 -28.90 -35.09 11.50
CA VAL A 63 -28.53 -33.80 10.90
C VAL A 63 -27.49 -33.09 11.76
N TYR A 64 -27.65 -33.04 13.09
CA TYR A 64 -26.66 -32.45 13.99
C TYR A 64 -25.27 -33.09 13.83
N LYS A 65 -25.18 -34.43 13.89
CA LYS A 65 -23.92 -35.14 13.69
C LYS A 65 -23.33 -34.86 12.31
N GLY A 66 -24.16 -34.83 11.27
CA GLY A 66 -23.75 -34.49 9.92
C GLY A 66 -23.16 -33.09 9.83
N VAL A 67 -23.80 -32.08 10.42
CA VAL A 67 -23.29 -30.70 10.47
C VAL A 67 -21.95 -30.62 11.22
N GLN A 68 -21.81 -31.31 12.35
CA GLN A 68 -20.55 -31.32 13.12
C GLN A 68 -19.40 -32.03 12.39
N GLY A 69 -19.73 -33.01 11.54
CA GLY A 69 -18.75 -33.74 10.74
C GLY A 69 -18.30 -33.04 9.46
N ILE A 70 -18.82 -31.84 9.16
CA ILE A 70 -18.35 -31.06 8.00
C ILE A 70 -16.98 -30.46 8.32
N ASP A 71 -15.93 -31.04 7.74
CA ASP A 71 -14.58 -30.49 7.77
C ASP A 71 -14.55 -29.16 7.03
N THR A 72 -14.60 -28.06 7.78
CA THR A 72 -14.34 -26.74 7.23
C THR A 72 -12.85 -26.63 6.95
N ARG A 73 -12.41 -27.06 5.77
CA ARG A 73 -11.39 -26.26 5.08
C ARG A 73 -12.05 -24.93 4.79
N THR A 74 -11.99 -24.01 5.75
CA THR A 74 -12.28 -22.61 5.52
C THR A 74 -11.50 -22.25 4.27
N SER A 75 -12.19 -21.89 3.21
CA SER A 75 -11.55 -21.36 2.01
C SER A 75 -10.99 -20.00 2.39
N ILE A 76 -9.84 -20.02 3.09
CA ILE A 76 -9.09 -18.80 3.34
C ILE A 76 -8.81 -18.26 1.95
N ASN A 77 -9.28 -17.05 1.70
CA ASN A 77 -9.03 -16.39 0.44
C ASN A 77 -7.53 -16.51 0.18
N LYS A 78 -7.13 -17.09 -0.96
CA LYS A 78 -5.72 -17.25 -1.33
C LYS A 78 -4.98 -15.91 -1.15
N TYR A 79 -5.63 -14.79 -1.46
CA TYR A 79 -5.09 -13.45 -1.26
C TYR A 79 -4.87 -13.10 0.22
N ALA A 80 -5.73 -13.55 1.14
CA ALA A 80 -5.53 -13.34 2.58
C ALA A 80 -4.29 -14.10 3.11
N VAL A 81 -4.06 -15.32 2.63
CA VAL A 81 -2.83 -16.07 2.93
C VAL A 81 -1.61 -15.37 2.34
N PHE A 82 -1.68 -14.95 1.07
CA PHE A 82 -0.60 -14.19 0.43
C PHE A 82 -0.30 -12.88 1.16
N VAL A 83 -1.31 -12.13 1.58
CA VAL A 83 -1.15 -10.89 2.35
C VAL A 83 -0.47 -11.17 3.69
N ALA A 84 -0.89 -12.19 4.44
CA ALA A 84 -0.26 -12.55 5.70
C ALA A 84 1.23 -12.91 5.52
N ILE A 85 1.55 -13.74 4.52
CA ILE A 85 2.93 -14.10 4.18
C ILE A 85 3.73 -12.86 3.77
N PHE A 86 3.15 -11.99 2.93
CA PHE A 86 3.79 -10.76 2.49
C PHE A 86 4.10 -9.81 3.65
N VAL A 87 3.17 -9.65 4.60
CA VAL A 87 3.38 -8.83 5.81
C VAL A 87 4.51 -9.38 6.68
N ILE A 88 4.59 -10.71 6.85
CA ILE A 88 5.69 -11.34 7.60
C ILE A 88 7.03 -11.11 6.89
N ILE A 89 7.08 -11.31 5.56
CA ILE A 89 8.29 -11.07 4.75
C ILE A 89 8.72 -9.60 4.84
N LEU A 90 7.77 -8.67 4.72
CA LEU A 90 8.04 -7.24 4.84
C LEU A 90 8.57 -6.89 6.23
N SER A 91 7.97 -7.44 7.29
CA SER A 91 8.38 -7.22 8.68
C SER A 91 9.80 -7.76 8.95
N LEU A 92 10.12 -8.94 8.42
CA LEU A 92 11.47 -9.51 8.51
C LEU A 92 12.48 -8.67 7.74
N ALA A 93 12.11 -8.17 6.57
CA ALA A 93 12.98 -7.29 5.79
C ALA A 93 13.25 -5.97 6.55
N VAL A 94 12.26 -5.39 7.26
CA VAL A 94 12.45 -4.19 8.11
C VAL A 94 13.46 -4.48 9.21
N LEU A 95 13.41 -5.67 9.82
CA LEU A 95 14.35 -6.06 10.87
C LEU A 95 15.80 -6.17 10.36
N VAL A 96 15.99 -6.60 9.11
CA VAL A 96 17.32 -6.74 8.49
C VAL A 96 17.85 -5.40 7.99
N ARG A 97 16.98 -4.55 7.45
CA ARG A 97 17.30 -3.18 7.02
C ARG A 97 16.12 -2.25 7.33
N PRO A 98 16.23 -1.37 8.35
CA PRO A 98 15.12 -0.49 8.75
C PRO A 98 14.73 0.52 7.66
N THR A 99 15.53 0.72 6.61
CA THR A 99 15.32 1.67 5.51
C THR A 99 14.55 1.12 4.30
N ILE A 100 13.58 0.21 4.48
CA ILE A 100 12.77 -0.29 3.35
C ILE A 100 12.08 0.87 2.62
N PHE A 101 12.20 0.85 1.29
CA PHE A 101 11.85 1.90 0.32
C PHE A 101 10.52 2.66 0.55
N GLY A 102 9.53 2.09 1.24
CA GLY A 102 8.27 2.78 1.58
C GLY A 102 8.34 3.68 2.83
N LEU A 103 9.22 3.37 3.79
CA LEU A 103 9.37 4.13 5.04
C LEU A 103 10.37 5.27 4.92
N ALA A 104 11.42 5.13 4.11
CA ALA A 104 12.36 6.21 3.84
C ALA A 104 11.67 7.45 3.24
N VAL A 105 10.63 7.24 2.42
CA VAL A 105 9.82 8.31 1.83
C VAL A 105 8.90 8.97 2.87
N LEU A 106 8.41 8.23 3.86
CA LEU A 106 7.59 8.78 4.96
C LEU A 106 8.44 9.49 6.03
N GLU A 107 9.67 9.03 6.28
CA GLU A 107 10.61 9.69 7.18
C GLU A 107 10.98 11.09 6.69
N LYS A 108 11.22 11.27 5.38
CA LYS A 108 11.40 12.60 4.75
C LYS A 108 10.16 13.52 4.84
N GLY A 109 9.00 12.99 5.20
CA GLY A 109 7.75 13.74 5.35
C GLY A 109 7.51 14.29 6.75
N LEU A 110 8.26 13.85 7.77
CA LEU A 110 8.04 14.21 9.17
C LEU A 110 9.01 15.28 9.71
N TYR A 111 10.08 15.58 8.99
CA TYR A 111 11.00 16.66 9.33
C TYR A 111 10.62 17.95 8.59
N GLN A 112 10.75 19.09 9.28
CA GLN A 112 10.64 20.39 8.63
C GLN A 112 11.78 20.51 7.62
N ASN A 113 11.40 20.66 6.35
CA ASN A 113 12.35 20.83 5.26
C ASN A 113 12.95 22.24 5.30
N HIS A 114 14.26 22.34 5.10
CA HIS A 114 15.03 23.54 4.93
C HIS A 114 15.31 23.76 3.44
N ALA A 115 15.55 25.01 3.03
CA ALA A 115 15.86 25.28 1.64
C ALA A 115 17.35 24.99 1.35
N PRO A 116 17.71 24.70 0.09
CA PRO A 116 19.11 24.60 -0.32
C PRO A 116 19.88 25.89 -0.01
N ILE A 117 21.15 25.79 0.38
CA ILE A 117 21.99 26.94 0.72
C ILE A 117 23.27 26.99 -0.12
N TRP A 118 23.72 28.19 -0.42
CA TRP A 118 25.04 28.44 -1.00
C TRP A 118 26.12 28.34 0.09
N THR A 119 27.21 27.62 -0.18
CA THR A 119 28.21 27.25 0.83
C THR A 119 29.54 27.99 0.71
N GLN A 120 29.80 28.67 -0.41
CA GLN A 120 31.07 29.36 -0.63
C GLN A 120 31.02 30.79 -0.09
N ASP A 121 32.13 31.24 0.52
CA ASP A 121 32.27 32.62 1.01
C ASP A 121 32.18 33.67 -0.11
N THR A 122 32.52 33.26 -1.34
CA THR A 122 32.48 34.12 -2.52
C THR A 122 31.48 33.61 -3.54
N LYS A 123 30.89 34.55 -4.28
CA LYS A 123 30.02 34.28 -5.43
C LYS A 123 30.74 34.68 -6.71
N THR A 124 31.96 34.20 -6.89
CA THR A 124 32.79 34.53 -8.06
C THR A 124 33.44 33.28 -8.62
N ILE A 125 33.35 33.13 -9.94
CA ILE A 125 33.99 32.05 -10.69
C ILE A 125 34.86 32.70 -11.76
N SER A 126 36.15 32.34 -11.80
CA SER A 126 37.06 32.82 -12.83
C SER A 126 37.13 31.83 -13.99
N LEU A 127 37.02 32.34 -15.21
CA LEU A 127 37.28 31.58 -16.43
C LEU A 127 38.71 31.88 -16.89
N ASP A 128 39.64 31.01 -16.52
CA ASP A 128 41.04 31.09 -16.95
C ASP A 128 41.27 30.51 -18.36
N LYS A 129 40.22 29.93 -18.95
CA LYS A 129 40.18 29.29 -20.27
C LYS A 129 38.88 29.64 -20.98
N THR A 130 38.81 29.43 -22.30
CA THR A 130 37.60 29.64 -23.11
C THR A 130 36.38 28.88 -22.57
N THR A 131 36.59 27.73 -21.95
CA THR A 131 35.54 26.89 -21.36
C THR A 131 35.97 26.35 -20.00
N THR A 132 35.06 26.36 -19.03
CA THR A 132 35.24 25.77 -17.69
C THR A 132 34.01 24.95 -17.32
N THR A 133 34.21 23.78 -16.72
CA THR A 133 33.14 22.95 -16.17
C THR A 133 33.25 22.93 -14.65
N ILE A 134 32.16 23.22 -13.96
CA ILE A 134 32.06 23.21 -12.50
C ILE A 134 31.02 22.20 -12.04
N ASP A 135 31.25 21.62 -10.86
CA ASP A 135 30.26 20.80 -10.16
C ASP A 135 29.49 21.66 -9.15
N LEU A 136 28.20 21.86 -9.40
CA LEU A 136 27.33 22.69 -8.56
C LEU A 136 27.13 22.13 -7.14
N ASN A 137 27.34 20.83 -6.93
CA ASN A 137 27.31 20.22 -5.58
C ASN A 137 28.45 20.70 -4.68
N GLN A 138 29.48 21.35 -5.23
CA GLN A 138 30.52 21.99 -4.43
C GLN A 138 30.10 23.36 -3.90
N TYR A 139 29.04 23.95 -4.45
CA TYR A 139 28.59 25.32 -4.16
C TYR A 139 27.25 25.37 -3.43
N PHE A 140 26.42 24.35 -3.60
CA PHE A 140 25.14 24.21 -2.92
C PHE A 140 25.11 22.95 -2.06
N THR A 141 24.43 23.05 -0.92
CA THR A 141 24.09 21.90 -0.10
C THR A 141 22.67 22.05 0.43
N ASP A 142 22.07 20.94 0.84
CA ASP A 142 20.80 20.95 1.55
C ASP A 142 21.03 20.56 3.02
N PRO A 143 20.59 21.35 4.01
CA PRO A 143 20.79 21.04 5.42
C PRO A 143 20.19 19.70 5.85
N ASP A 144 19.14 19.22 5.18
CA ASP A 144 18.47 17.95 5.46
C ASP A 144 19.08 16.78 4.65
N GLY A 145 20.06 17.08 3.78
CA GLY A 145 20.73 16.09 2.92
C GLY A 145 19.88 15.66 1.72
N ASP A 146 18.89 16.47 1.33
CA ASP A 146 18.10 16.21 0.13
C ASP A 146 18.92 16.39 -1.16
N GLU A 147 18.61 15.57 -2.18
CA GLU A 147 19.26 15.66 -3.49
C GLU A 147 18.84 16.94 -4.21
N LEU A 148 19.83 17.66 -4.75
CA LEU A 148 19.60 18.94 -5.42
C LEU A 148 19.53 18.79 -6.95
N THR A 149 18.55 19.45 -7.52
CA THR A 149 18.41 19.66 -8.97
C THR A 149 18.76 21.11 -9.32
N TYR A 150 19.50 21.29 -10.39
CA TYR A 150 19.99 22.61 -10.81
C TYR A 150 19.35 23.10 -12.09
N LEU A 151 19.20 24.42 -12.19
CA LEU A 151 18.86 25.14 -13.42
C LEU A 151 19.72 26.40 -13.52
N THR A 152 19.90 26.90 -14.73
CA THR A 152 20.52 28.21 -14.97
C THR A 152 19.74 28.93 -16.06
N LYS A 153 19.73 30.26 -16.01
CA LYS A 153 19.16 31.05 -17.09
C LYS A 153 20.19 31.34 -18.17
N HIS A 154 19.71 31.58 -19.39
CA HIS A 154 20.53 32.12 -20.46
C HIS A 154 21.15 33.45 -20.02
N GLN A 155 22.44 33.63 -20.32
CA GLN A 155 23.18 34.85 -20.03
C GLN A 155 23.94 35.30 -21.27
N LYS A 156 23.77 36.58 -21.65
CA LYS A 156 24.40 37.14 -22.86
C LYS A 156 25.92 37.06 -22.76
N GLY A 157 26.56 36.58 -23.82
CA GLY A 157 28.02 36.44 -23.91
C GLY A 157 28.58 35.19 -23.22
N LEU A 158 27.71 34.32 -22.70
CA LEU A 158 28.08 32.99 -22.21
C LEU A 158 27.25 31.92 -22.93
N MET A 159 27.91 30.84 -23.35
CA MET A 159 27.26 29.59 -23.73
C MET A 159 27.26 28.65 -22.53
N LEU A 160 26.06 28.21 -22.11
CA LEU A 160 25.87 27.39 -20.92
C LEU A 160 25.32 26.01 -21.31
N SER A 161 25.91 24.96 -20.76
CA SER A 161 25.40 23.59 -20.87
C SER A 161 25.37 22.96 -19.49
N LEU A 162 24.18 22.56 -19.04
CA LEU A 162 23.97 21.94 -17.74
C LEU A 162 23.52 20.48 -17.93
N SER A 163 24.27 19.55 -17.36
CA SER A 163 23.91 18.13 -17.30
C SER A 163 24.02 17.65 -15.87
N ASN A 164 22.88 17.31 -15.26
CA ASN A 164 22.76 17.03 -13.83
C ASN A 164 23.33 18.17 -12.97
N ASN A 165 24.47 17.94 -12.30
CA ASN A 165 25.19 18.88 -11.46
C ASN A 165 26.39 19.55 -12.16
N GLN A 166 26.74 19.12 -13.38
CA GLN A 166 27.88 19.66 -14.11
C GLN A 166 27.43 20.81 -15.01
N LEU A 167 27.84 22.02 -14.65
CA LEU A 167 27.63 23.22 -15.46
C LEU A 167 28.90 23.54 -16.25
N THR A 168 28.79 23.50 -17.57
CA THR A 168 29.84 23.97 -18.48
C THR A 168 29.53 25.38 -18.93
N ILE A 169 30.48 26.29 -18.71
CA ILE A 169 30.42 27.71 -19.03
C ILE A 169 31.50 27.97 -20.09
N THR A 170 31.08 28.42 -21.26
CA THR A 170 31.96 28.82 -22.36
C THR A 170 31.80 30.31 -22.61
N ASN A 171 32.92 31.04 -22.69
CA ASN A 171 32.90 32.44 -23.08
C ASN A 171 32.51 32.56 -24.57
N ASP A 172 31.50 33.37 -24.85
CA ASP A 172 30.96 33.65 -26.19
C ASP A 172 31.07 35.16 -26.49
N GLY A 173 32.27 35.71 -26.32
CA GLY A 173 32.59 37.11 -26.62
C GLY A 173 32.24 38.10 -25.50
N ALA A 174 32.10 37.64 -24.26
CA ALA A 174 32.01 38.52 -23.09
C ALA A 174 33.41 38.93 -22.59
N GLU A 175 33.47 40.11 -21.97
CA GLU A 175 34.67 40.64 -21.30
C GLU A 175 34.31 41.13 -19.89
N GLY A 176 35.26 40.98 -18.96
CA GLY A 176 35.10 41.45 -17.58
C GLY A 176 34.18 40.58 -16.72
N LYS A 177 33.34 41.21 -15.90
CA LYS A 177 32.53 40.57 -14.87
C LYS A 177 31.08 40.42 -15.31
N ILE A 178 30.63 39.18 -15.49
CA ILE A 178 29.30 38.84 -16.01
C ILE A 178 28.45 38.19 -14.91
N PRO A 179 27.25 38.69 -14.59
CA PRO A 179 26.38 38.03 -13.62
C PRO A 179 25.77 36.75 -14.22
N LEU A 180 25.68 35.67 -13.45
CA LEU A 180 25.03 34.42 -13.84
C LEU A 180 24.09 33.95 -12.73
N GLU A 181 22.81 33.73 -13.05
CA GLU A 181 21.81 33.21 -12.11
C GLU A 181 21.78 31.68 -12.14
N LEU A 182 22.14 31.08 -11.00
CA LEU A 182 22.04 29.67 -10.72
C LEU A 182 20.83 29.40 -9.83
N ILE A 183 20.18 28.27 -10.05
CA ILE A 183 18.98 27.87 -9.32
C ILE A 183 19.21 26.46 -8.78
N ALA A 184 19.01 26.27 -7.48
CA ALA A 184 19.05 24.97 -6.81
C ALA A 184 17.67 24.65 -6.22
N SER A 185 17.25 23.38 -6.31
CA SER A 185 15.95 22.90 -5.84
C SER A 185 16.09 21.51 -5.24
N ASP A 186 15.56 21.31 -4.04
CA ASP A 186 15.40 20.01 -3.36
C ASP A 186 14.07 19.30 -3.75
N GLY A 187 13.24 19.96 -4.57
CA GLY A 187 11.92 19.48 -4.99
C GLY A 187 10.75 20.07 -4.18
N ARG A 188 11.03 20.83 -3.12
CA ARG A 188 10.06 21.56 -2.29
C ARG A 188 10.32 23.05 -2.25
N TYR A 189 11.59 23.46 -2.07
CA TYR A 189 12.06 24.83 -2.11
C TYR A 189 12.98 25.08 -3.28
N ILE A 190 13.02 26.34 -3.71
CA ILE A 190 13.87 26.82 -4.79
C ILE A 190 14.67 28.00 -4.28
N VAL A 191 15.99 27.94 -4.42
CA VAL A 191 16.90 29.04 -4.12
C VAL A 191 17.57 29.49 -5.41
N LYS A 192 17.66 30.82 -5.57
CA LYS A 192 18.30 31.46 -6.73
C LYS A 192 19.49 32.24 -6.23
N GLU A 193 20.62 32.05 -6.89
CA GLU A 193 21.85 32.74 -6.55
C GLU A 193 22.52 33.32 -7.78
N THR A 194 22.86 34.60 -7.68
CA THR A 194 23.58 35.30 -8.74
C THR A 194 25.06 35.34 -8.40
N ILE A 195 25.86 34.69 -9.24
CA ILE A 195 27.32 34.69 -9.15
C ILE A 195 27.92 35.64 -10.19
N THR A 196 29.15 36.05 -9.96
CA THR A 196 29.96 36.81 -10.92
C THR A 196 30.91 35.86 -11.64
N VAL A 197 30.76 35.74 -12.95
CA VAL A 197 31.72 35.07 -13.82
C VAL A 197 32.75 36.11 -14.26
N ASN A 198 33.99 35.96 -13.81
CA ASN A 198 35.10 36.84 -14.18
C ASN A 198 35.84 36.23 -15.37
N ILE A 199 35.84 36.91 -16.51
CA ILE A 199 36.58 36.52 -17.70
C ILE A 199 37.99 37.12 -17.60
N ASN A 200 38.99 36.25 -17.45
CA ASN A 200 40.41 36.62 -17.38
C ASN A 200 41.08 36.65 -18.75
#